data_AF-A0A4Q3GUR0-F1
#
_entry.id   AF-A0A4Q3GUR0-F1
#
_cell.length_a   1.000
_cell.length_b   1.000
_cell.length_c   1.000
_cell.angle_alpha   90.00
_cell.angle_beta   90.00
_cell.angle_gamma   90.00
#
_symmetry.space_group_name_H-M   'P 1'
#
loop_
_entity.id
_entity.type
_entity.pdbx_description
1 polymer ?
#
loop_
_entity_poly.entity_id
_entity_poly.type
_entity_poly.pdbx_seq_one_letter_code
_entity_poly.pdbx_strand_id
1 'polypeptide(L)' 'MAHDIRDARFYVIDEDHGGMAHDAEPLEFDPAYQKACAMVENGVRVKVLYTEEATQIQITRFVERGIIAELVSGA' A
#
# COMPACT_ATOMS: atom_id res chain seq x y z
N MET A 1 29.49 2.54 -6.64
CA MET A 1 28.41 1.86 -5.90
C MET A 1 27.20 2.77 -6.02
N ALA A 2 26.28 2.46 -6.94
CA ALA A 2 25.03 3.20 -7.02
C ALA A 2 24.24 2.85 -5.75
N HIS A 3 24.00 3.84 -4.90
CA HIS A 3 23.04 3.69 -3.81
C HIS A 3 21.66 3.61 -4.49
N ASP A 4 21.22 2.39 -4.80
CA ASP A 4 19.82 2.11 -5.10
C ASP A 4 19.05 2.39 -3.81
N ILE A 5 18.70 3.65 -3.58
CA ILE A 5 17.70 4.05 -2.60
C ILE A 5 16.37 3.60 -3.20
N ARG A 6 16.08 2.30 -3.09
CA ARG A 6 14.76 1.79 -3.40
C ARG A 6 13.85 2.26 -2.28
N ASP A 7 13.12 3.34 -2.54
CA ASP A 7 12.11 3.82 -1.63
C ASP A 7 10.93 2.85 -1.63
N ALA A 8 10.42 2.53 -0.44
CA ALA A 8 9.23 1.69 -0.28
C ALA A 8 8.07 2.30 -1.07
N ARG A 9 7.50 1.51 -1.98
CA ARG A 9 6.30 1.89 -2.74
C ARG A 9 5.09 1.16 -2.22
N PHE A 10 3.98 1.89 -2.11
CA PHE A 10 2.70 1.40 -1.63
C PHE A 10 1.63 1.67 -2.68
N TYR A 11 0.81 0.67 -2.96
CA TYR A 11 -0.24 0.71 -3.97
C TYR A 11 -1.58 0.50 -3.25
N VAL A 12 -2.41 1.53 -3.22
CA VAL A 12 -3.72 1.47 -2.55
C VAL A 12 -4.77 1.03 -3.56
N ILE A 13 -5.37 -0.13 -3.32
CA ILE A 13 -6.32 -0.81 -4.21
C ILE A 13 -7.70 -0.86 -3.54
N ASP A 14 -8.71 -0.51 -4.33
CA ASP A 14 -10.12 -0.76 -4.02
C ASP A 14 -10.47 -2.21 -4.39
N GLU A 15 -10.75 -3.05 -3.38
CA GLU A 15 -11.13 -4.44 -3.60
C GLU A 15 -12.55 -4.59 -4.16
N ASP A 16 -13.46 -3.67 -3.84
CA ASP A 16 -14.86 -3.73 -4.27
C ASP A 16 -14.98 -3.45 -5.78
N HIS A 17 -14.08 -2.62 -6.33
CA HIS A 17 -14.02 -2.31 -7.76
C HIS A 17 -13.08 -3.21 -8.56
N GLY A 18 -12.45 -4.20 -7.94
CA GLY A 18 -11.52 -5.11 -8.61
C GLY A 18 -10.29 -4.41 -9.19
N GLY A 19 -9.84 -3.31 -8.57
CA GLY A 19 -8.68 -2.55 -9.04
C GLY A 19 -7.42 -3.43 -9.07
N MET A 20 -6.62 -3.33 -10.12
CA MET A 20 -5.34 -4.03 -10.18
C MET A 20 -4.22 -3.14 -9.65
N ALA A 21 -3.13 -3.77 -9.17
CA ALA A 21 -1.91 -3.08 -8.79
C ALA A 21 -1.38 -2.14 -9.88
N HIS A 22 -1.60 -2.51 -11.14
CA HIS A 22 -1.17 -1.77 -12.33
C HIS A 22 -1.96 -0.46 -12.53
N ASP A 23 -3.17 -0.38 -12.00
CA ASP A 23 -4.03 0.81 -12.08
C ASP A 23 -3.78 1.77 -10.90
N ALA A 24 -3.09 1.29 -9.86
CA ALA A 24 -2.75 2.07 -8.68
C ALA A 24 -1.41 2.76 -8.86
N GLU A 25 -1.38 4.07 -8.61
CA GLU A 25 -0.14 4.84 -8.61
C GLU A 25 0.75 4.44 -7.41
N PRO A 26 2.08 4.29 -7.60
CA PRO A 26 3.01 4.03 -6.51
C PRO A 26 3.11 5.26 -5.61
N LEU A 27 2.69 5.11 -4.36
CA LEU A 27 2.74 6.15 -3.33
C LEU A 27 3.81 5.85 -2.28
N GLU A 28 4.27 6.89 -1.60
CA GLU A 28 5.05 6.75 -0.37
C GLU A 28 4.13 6.39 0.81
N PHE A 29 4.72 6.04 1.96
CA PHE A 29 3.95 5.54 3.11
C PHE A 29 2.86 6.50 3.58
N ASP A 30 3.19 7.76 3.89
CA ASP A 30 2.24 8.72 4.44
C ASP A 30 1.04 8.98 3.50
N PRO A 31 1.22 9.31 2.20
CA PRO A 31 0.08 9.49 1.31
C PRO A 31 -0.71 8.20 1.07
N ALA A 32 -0.05 7.04 1.00
CA ALA A 32 -0.74 5.75 0.89
C ALA A 32 -1.60 5.45 2.13
N TYR A 33 -1.05 5.71 3.32
CA TYR A 33 -1.75 5.49 4.59
C TYR A 33 -2.95 6.42 4.73
N GLN A 34 -2.81 7.70 4.38
CA GLN A 34 -3.93 8.65 4.38
C GLN A 34 -5.03 8.23 3.40
N LYS A 35 -4.66 7.86 2.17
CA LYS A 35 -5.61 7.42 1.15
C LYS A 35 -6.35 6.15 1.57
N ALA A 36 -5.62 5.15 2.08
CA ALA A 36 -6.21 3.89 2.53
C ALA A 36 -7.14 4.10 3.73
N CYS A 37 -6.75 4.94 4.72
CA CYS A 37 -7.62 5.29 5.84
C CYS A 37 -8.90 5.98 5.36
N ALA A 38 -8.80 6.97 4.49
CA ALA A 38 -9.96 7.70 3.97
C ALA A 38 -10.94 6.76 3.23
N MET A 39 -10.43 5.78 2.48
CA MET A 39 -11.27 4.80 1.78
C MET A 39 -11.98 3.86 2.77
N VAL A 40 -11.26 3.36 3.79
CA VAL A 40 -11.87 2.52 4.85
C VAL A 40 -12.93 3.30 5.64
N GLU A 41 -12.68 4.57 5.96
CA GLU A 41 -13.65 5.45 6.64
C GLU A 41 -14.92 5.67 5.80
N ASN A 42 -14.81 5.64 4.48
CA ASN A 42 -15.94 5.68 3.54
C ASN A 42 -16.61 4.31 3.34
N GLY A 43 -16.19 3.28 4.07
CA GLY A 43 -16.75 1.93 4.00
C GLY A 43 -16.26 1.09 2.81
N VAL A 44 -15.23 1.55 2.09
CA VAL A 44 -14.63 0.83 0.97
C VAL A 44 -13.66 -0.23 1.49
N ARG A 45 -13.68 -1.43 0.91
CA ARG A 45 -12.66 -2.45 1.20
C ARG A 45 -11.37 -2.13 0.49
N VAL A 46 -10.29 -1.99 1.27
CA VAL A 46 -8.99 -1.56 0.77
C VAL A 46 -7.95 -2.64 0.99
N LYS A 47 -7.16 -2.89 -0.06
CA LYS A 47 -5.92 -3.67 -0.01
C LYS A 47 -4.75 -2.77 -0.36
N VAL A 48 -3.67 -2.85 0.41
CA VAL A 48 -2.43 -2.12 0.15
C VAL A 48 -1.37 -3.12 -0.27
N LEU A 49 -0.82 -2.94 -1.46
CA LEU A 49 0.35 -3.70 -1.86
C LEU A 49 1.61 -2.89 -1.55
N TYR A 50 2.68 -3.56 -1.14
CA TYR A 50 3.95 -2.90 -0.82
C TYR A 50 5.14 -3.60 -1.46
N THR A 51 6.25 -2.89 -1.65
CA THR A 51 7.52 -3.47 -2.12
C THR A 51 8.40 -3.94 -0.95
N GLU A 52 9.43 -4.74 -1.22
CA GLU A 52 10.29 -5.36 -0.19
C GLU A 52 10.98 -4.34 0.73
N GLU A 53 11.09 -3.10 0.29
CA GLU A 53 11.69 -2.00 1.06
C GLU A 53 10.76 -1.42 2.13
N ALA A 54 9.48 -1.83 2.15
CA ALA A 54 8.55 -1.45 3.20
C ALA A 54 8.96 -2.03 4.56
N THR A 55 9.01 -1.16 5.56
CA THR A 55 9.36 -1.57 6.92
C THR A 55 8.19 -2.28 7.60
N GLN A 56 8.50 -3.18 8.52
CA GLN A 56 7.50 -3.86 9.36
C GLN A 56 6.58 -2.86 10.08
N ILE A 57 7.11 -1.72 10.53
CA ILE A 57 6.33 -0.67 11.22
C ILE A 57 5.25 -0.09 10.29
N GLN A 58 5.60 0.17 9.02
CA GLN A 58 4.65 0.69 8.03
C GLN A 58 3.56 -0.33 7.73
N ILE A 59 3.93 -1.61 7.58
CA ILE A 59 2.98 -2.71 7.34
C ILE A 59 2.02 -2.87 8.52
N THR A 60 2.53 -2.88 9.75
CA THR A 60 1.70 -3.00 10.97
C THR A 60 0.66 -1.89 11.07
N ARG A 61 1.00 -0.64 10.70
CA ARG A 61 0.05 0.48 10.73
C ARG A 61 -1.17 0.25 9.83
N PHE A 62 -0.99 -0.37 8.66
CA PHE A 62 -2.12 -0.73 7.79
C PHE A 62 -2.99 -1.80 8.45
N VAL A 63 -2.37 -2.85 8.99
CA VAL A 63 -3.09 -3.96 9.62
C VAL A 63 -3.87 -3.51 10.87
N GLU A 64 -3.33 -2.60 11.67
CA GLU A 64 -4.01 -2.01 12.83
C GLU A 64 -5.29 -1.25 12.46
N ARG A 65 -5.39 -0.77 11.22
CA ARG A 65 -6.58 -0.13 10.65
C ARG A 65 -7.53 -1.11 9.97
N GLY A 66 -7.25 -2.41 10.05
CA GLY A 66 -8.01 -3.45 9.35
C GLY A 66 -7.77 -3.47 7.84
N ILE A 67 -6.71 -2.83 7.34
CA ILE A 67 -6.34 -2.81 5.93
C ILE A 67 -5.46 -4.02 5.64
N ILE A 68 -5.79 -4.77 4.59
CA ILE A 68 -4.99 -5.91 4.15
C ILE A 68 -3.72 -5.39 3.49
N ALA A 69 -2.55 -5.81 3.97
CA ALA A 69 -1.26 -5.45 3.41
C ALA A 69 -0.58 -6.68 2.78
N GLU A 70 -0.17 -6.61 1.52
CA GLU A 70 0.44 -7.72 0.78
C GLU A 70 1.71 -7.30 0.02
N LEU A 71 2.73 -8.15 0.03
CA LEU A 71 3.96 -7.89 -0.71
C LEU A 71 3.72 -8.11 -2.22
N VAL A 72 4.09 -7.13 -3.05
CA VAL A 72 4.16 -7.31 -4.51
C VAL A 72 5.41 -8.12 -4.84
N SER A 73 5.26 -9.42 -5.06
CA SER A 73 6.32 -10.24 -5.66
C SER A 73 6.26 -10.13 -7.18
N GLY A 74 6.99 -9.18 -7.77
CA GLY A 74 7.20 -9.16 -9.22
C GLY A 74 7.38 -7.77 -9.82
N ALA A 75 8.65 -7.42 -10.06
CA ALA A 75 9.10 -6.81 -11.31
C ALA A 75 10.37 -7.54 -11.75
#